data_AF-A0A6A6UFD5-F1
#
_entry.id   AF-A0A6A6UFD5-F1
#
_cell.length_a   1.000
_cell.length_b   1.000
_cell.length_c   1.000
_cell.angle_alpha   90.00
_cell.angle_beta   90.00
_cell.angle_gamma   90.00
#
_symmetry.space_group_name_H-M   'P 1'
#
loop_
_entity.id
_entity.type
_entity.pdbx_description
1 polymer ?
#
loop_
_entity_poly.entity_id
_entity_poly.type
_entity_poly.pdbx_seq_one_letter_code
_entity_poly.pdbx_strand_id
1 'polypeptide(L)'
;MEPNKSDAMSITATPAVGGPQSDATVQYMQYTNEMEPQYLEAIRKLIGRDLSEPYSIYVYRYFLFNWPDLCWLALDDNTKELLGVIICKLEHHRSGTYRGYIAMLAVETVCRGRGLGSTLAKHAIDSMSDKGADEIVLETETNNTASLKLYEKLGFLCTKQLHRYYLNGNNAFRLALYLSDLRTRADQDGRPMVPAPSISRPWDESQEYDDELYG
;
A
#
# COMPACT_ATOMS: atom_id res chain seq x y z
N MET A 1 16.94 -28.95 -61.60
CA MET A 1 16.00 -29.66 -60.70
C MET A 1 16.27 -29.13 -59.30
N GLU A 2 15.54 -28.10 -58.90
CA GLU A 2 15.54 -27.58 -57.54
C GLU A 2 14.58 -28.40 -56.67
N PRO A 3 14.87 -28.64 -55.38
CA PRO A 3 13.88 -29.17 -54.46
C PRO A 3 13.06 -28.04 -53.84
N ASN A 4 11.75 -28.21 -53.96
CA ASN A 4 10.68 -27.33 -53.51
C ASN A 4 10.54 -27.34 -51.98
N LYS A 5 10.27 -26.17 -51.40
CA LYS A 5 9.84 -26.00 -49.99
C LYS A 5 8.38 -26.45 -49.86
N SER A 6 8.07 -27.22 -48.83
CA SER A 6 6.70 -27.39 -48.34
C SER A 6 6.68 -27.26 -46.83
N ASP A 7 5.77 -26.42 -46.37
CA ASP A 7 5.55 -25.99 -45.00
C ASP A 7 4.80 -27.03 -44.15
N ALA A 8 5.20 -27.05 -42.87
CA ALA A 8 4.43 -27.12 -41.62
C ALA A 8 3.16 -28.00 -41.46
N MET A 9 3.20 -28.88 -40.44
CA MET A 9 2.25 -28.99 -39.29
C MET A 9 2.62 -30.25 -38.47
N SER A 10 3.30 -30.12 -37.32
CA SER A 10 2.78 -29.98 -35.95
C SER A 10 1.93 -31.16 -35.45
N ILE A 11 2.51 -32.00 -34.59
CA ILE A 11 1.97 -32.44 -33.29
C ILE A 11 2.97 -33.38 -32.58
N THR A 12 3.78 -32.83 -31.68
CA THR A 12 4.36 -33.60 -30.56
C THR A 12 3.84 -32.98 -29.27
N ALA A 13 2.97 -33.74 -28.60
CA ALA A 13 2.45 -33.41 -27.28
C ALA A 13 3.57 -33.55 -26.25
N THR A 14 3.95 -32.45 -25.63
CA THR A 14 4.75 -32.43 -24.41
C THR A 14 3.79 -32.28 -23.22
N PRO A 15 3.87 -33.10 -22.16
CA PRO A 15 3.05 -32.89 -20.98
C PRO A 15 3.54 -31.62 -20.28
N ALA A 16 2.65 -30.63 -20.14
CA ALA A 16 2.91 -29.46 -19.32
C ALA A 16 3.00 -29.88 -17.85
N VAL A 17 4.13 -29.55 -17.26
CA VAL A 17 4.52 -29.74 -15.87
C VAL A 17 3.46 -29.13 -14.95
N GLY A 18 2.97 -29.93 -14.01
CA GLY A 18 2.16 -29.45 -12.89
C GLY A 18 2.96 -28.46 -12.05
N GLY A 19 2.52 -27.21 -12.03
CA GLY A 19 2.96 -26.26 -11.00
C GLY A 19 2.19 -26.58 -9.71
N PRO A 20 2.86 -26.68 -8.54
CA PRO A 20 2.14 -26.77 -7.29
C PRO A 20 1.43 -25.43 -7.07
N GLN A 21 0.09 -25.46 -7.17
CA GLN A 21 -0.72 -24.46 -6.52
C GLN A 21 -0.55 -24.67 -5.02
N SER A 22 0.43 -24.03 -4.40
CA SER A 22 0.52 -24.02 -2.95
C SER A 22 -0.61 -23.13 -2.43
N ASP A 23 -1.51 -23.77 -1.69
CA ASP A 23 -2.44 -23.12 -0.77
C ASP A 23 -1.59 -22.58 0.40
N ALA A 24 -0.78 -21.58 0.10
CA ALA A 24 0.19 -21.01 1.02
C ALA A 24 -0.55 -20.35 2.17
N THR A 25 -0.56 -20.99 3.34
CA THR A 25 -0.96 -20.37 4.60
C THR A 25 -0.05 -19.17 4.84
N VAL A 26 -0.65 -17.99 5.04
CA VAL A 26 0.08 -16.73 5.23
C VAL A 26 0.15 -16.40 6.71
N GLN A 27 1.36 -16.15 7.22
CA GLN A 27 1.60 -15.63 8.56
C GLN A 27 1.87 -14.12 8.49
N TYR A 28 1.10 -13.32 9.24
CA TYR A 28 1.35 -11.88 9.39
C TYR A 28 2.16 -11.63 10.66
N MET A 29 3.26 -10.89 10.54
CA MET A 29 4.12 -10.56 11.68
C MET A 29 4.46 -9.08 11.71
N GLN A 30 4.35 -8.48 12.89
CA GLN A 30 4.85 -7.14 13.14
C GLN A 30 6.38 -7.17 13.04
N TYR A 31 6.96 -6.17 12.37
CA TYR A 31 8.39 -6.09 12.19
C TYR A 31 9.09 -5.74 13.50
N THR A 32 10.27 -6.32 13.72
CA THR A 32 11.17 -5.92 14.80
C THR A 32 12.57 -5.73 14.25
N ASN A 33 13.41 -4.92 14.91
CA ASN A 33 14.74 -4.59 14.41
C ASN A 33 15.66 -5.82 14.30
N GLU A 34 15.41 -6.88 15.07
CA GLU A 34 16.13 -8.15 15.02
C GLU A 34 15.90 -8.91 13.70
N MET A 35 14.82 -8.58 12.97
CA MET A 35 14.48 -9.18 11.68
C MET A 35 15.28 -8.59 10.51
N GLU A 36 16.00 -7.48 10.69
CA GLU A 36 16.76 -6.81 9.61
C GLU A 36 17.70 -7.75 8.85
N PRO A 37 18.57 -8.54 9.50
CA PRO A 37 19.54 -9.39 8.78
C PRO A 37 18.87 -10.43 7.88
N GLN A 38 17.65 -10.85 8.22
CA GLN A 38 16.91 -11.87 7.48
C GLN A 38 16.06 -11.27 6.35
N TYR A 39 15.37 -10.16 6.61
CA TYR A 39 14.31 -9.69 5.71
C TYR A 39 14.63 -8.42 4.94
N LEU A 40 15.61 -7.60 5.35
CA LEU A 40 15.85 -6.30 4.68
C LEU A 40 16.15 -6.45 3.19
N GLU A 41 16.95 -7.45 2.81
CA GLU A 41 17.27 -7.69 1.41
C GLU A 41 16.05 -8.17 0.60
N ALA A 42 15.20 -9.01 1.19
CA ALA A 42 13.96 -9.45 0.57
C ALA A 42 12.95 -8.29 0.40
N ILE A 43 12.82 -7.45 1.43
CA ILE A 43 11.98 -6.23 1.42
C ILE A 43 12.42 -5.30 0.28
N ARG A 44 13.73 -5.02 0.18
CA ARG A 44 14.30 -4.17 -0.88
C ARG A 44 14.02 -4.73 -2.27
N LYS A 45 14.21 -6.04 -2.46
CA LYS A 45 13.93 -6.70 -3.75
C LYS A 45 12.45 -6.65 -4.12
N LEU A 46 11.56 -6.89 -3.16
CA LEU A 46 10.12 -6.86 -3.39
C LEU A 46 9.64 -5.45 -3.74
N ILE A 47 10.03 -4.46 -2.95
CA ILE A 47 9.65 -3.05 -3.18
C ILE A 47 10.25 -2.53 -4.49
N GLY A 48 11.53 -2.82 -4.77
CA GLY A 48 12.19 -2.37 -6.00
C GLY A 48 11.63 -2.98 -7.30
N ARG A 49 10.84 -4.07 -7.20
CA ARG A 49 10.11 -4.64 -8.36
C ARG A 49 8.74 -3.98 -8.56
N ASP A 50 8.14 -3.46 -7.49
CA ASP A 50 6.74 -3.05 -7.46
C ASP A 50 6.53 -1.53 -7.47
N LEU A 51 7.48 -0.77 -6.92
CA LEU A 51 7.42 0.68 -6.84
C LEU A 51 8.35 1.34 -7.87
N SER A 52 7.91 2.48 -8.41
CA SER A 52 8.62 3.25 -9.42
C SER A 52 9.83 4.03 -8.88
N GLU A 53 9.88 4.23 -7.56
CA GLU A 53 10.89 5.08 -6.90
C GLU A 53 12.11 4.28 -6.40
N PRO A 54 13.34 4.66 -6.81
CA PRO A 54 14.56 4.01 -6.36
C PRO A 54 14.96 4.48 -4.95
N TYR A 55 14.55 3.72 -3.93
CA TYR A 55 14.95 4.02 -2.54
C TYR A 55 16.37 3.54 -2.22
N SER A 56 17.17 4.38 -1.58
CA SER A 56 18.44 3.95 -0.98
C SER A 56 18.19 3.07 0.25
N ILE A 57 19.16 2.21 0.61
CA ILE A 57 19.08 1.38 1.83
C ILE A 57 18.80 2.19 3.10
N TYR A 58 19.26 3.44 3.14
CA TYR A 58 19.07 4.34 4.27
C TYR A 58 17.60 4.72 4.50
N VAL A 59 16.79 4.81 3.43
CA VAL A 59 15.36 5.10 3.55
C VAL A 59 14.64 3.95 4.25
N TYR A 60 14.88 2.70 3.82
CA TYR A 60 14.30 1.53 4.48
C TYR A 60 14.67 1.48 5.96
N ARG A 61 15.96 1.62 6.28
CA ARG A 61 16.45 1.62 7.67
C ARG A 61 15.86 2.75 8.50
N TYR A 62 15.72 3.94 7.93
CA TYR A 62 15.11 5.07 8.62
C TYR A 62 13.68 4.74 9.10
N PHE A 63 12.85 4.16 8.23
CA PHE A 63 11.50 3.75 8.65
C PHE A 63 11.52 2.57 9.61
N LEU A 64 12.19 1.48 9.23
CA LEU A 64 12.18 0.22 9.96
C LEU A 64 12.78 0.37 11.36
N PHE A 65 13.80 1.20 11.55
CA PHE A 65 14.44 1.40 12.85
C PHE A 65 13.63 2.32 13.77
N ASN A 66 13.00 3.37 13.24
CA ASN A 66 12.27 4.36 14.04
C ASN A 66 10.83 3.94 14.34
N TRP A 67 10.20 3.17 13.44
CA TRP A 67 8.82 2.69 13.59
C TRP A 67 8.67 1.20 13.25
N PRO A 68 9.49 0.30 13.83
CA PRO A 68 9.41 -1.14 13.53
C PRO A 68 8.01 -1.69 13.79
N ASP A 69 7.39 -1.24 14.88
CA ASP A 69 6.08 -1.68 15.32
C ASP A 69 4.90 -1.11 14.52
N LEU A 70 5.14 -0.24 13.56
CA LEU A 70 4.13 0.18 12.57
C LEU A 70 4.25 -0.58 11.24
N CYS A 71 5.31 -1.38 11.09
CA CYS A 71 5.61 -2.11 9.88
C CYS A 71 5.22 -3.58 10.05
N TRP A 72 4.71 -4.19 8.97
CA TRP A 72 4.22 -5.57 9.00
C TRP A 72 4.71 -6.36 7.79
N LEU A 73 4.99 -7.63 8.02
CA LEU A 73 5.38 -8.62 7.02
C LEU A 73 4.26 -9.64 6.84
N ALA A 74 4.03 -10.08 5.60
CA ALA A 74 3.27 -11.26 5.27
C ALA A 74 4.25 -12.33 4.77
N LEU A 75 4.35 -13.45 5.47
CA LEU A 75 5.25 -14.55 5.15
C LEU A 75 4.50 -15.81 4.76
N ASP A 76 5.11 -16.64 3.93
CA ASP A 76 4.70 -18.03 3.78
C ASP A 76 4.94 -18.77 5.09
N ASP A 77 3.92 -19.43 5.63
CA ASP A 77 4.02 -20.08 6.94
C ASP A 77 5.04 -21.23 6.95
N ASN A 78 5.24 -21.91 5.81
CA ASN A 78 6.13 -23.06 5.71
C ASN A 78 7.57 -22.64 5.38
N THR A 79 7.75 -21.82 4.34
CA THR A 79 9.08 -21.46 3.82
C THR A 79 9.67 -20.24 4.52
N LYS A 80 8.83 -19.46 5.22
CA LYS A 80 9.17 -18.14 5.81
C LYS A 80 9.64 -17.12 4.76
N GLU A 81 9.30 -17.34 3.49
CA GLU A 81 9.55 -16.39 2.41
C GLU A 81 8.65 -15.17 2.53
N LEU A 82 9.17 -14.00 2.16
CA LEU A 82 8.44 -12.74 2.18
C LEU A 82 7.44 -12.67 1.01
N LEU A 83 6.14 -12.65 1.33
CA LEU A 83 5.05 -12.53 0.37
C LEU A 83 4.52 -11.10 0.27
N GLY A 84 4.71 -10.28 1.29
CA GLY A 84 4.28 -8.89 1.29
C GLY A 84 4.85 -8.10 2.46
N VAL A 85 4.91 -6.78 2.30
CA VAL A 85 5.41 -5.86 3.32
C VAL A 85 4.66 -4.54 3.26
N ILE A 86 4.41 -3.95 4.43
CA ILE A 86 3.99 -2.57 4.57
C ILE A 86 4.93 -1.83 5.52
N ILE A 87 5.37 -0.64 5.12
CA ILE A 87 6.28 0.22 5.89
C ILE A 87 5.58 1.54 6.16
N CYS A 88 5.49 1.91 7.44
CA CYS A 88 4.77 3.08 7.90
C CYS A 88 5.61 3.92 8.86
N LYS A 89 5.15 5.14 9.13
CA LYS A 89 5.61 5.98 10.25
C LYS A 89 4.45 6.69 10.92
N LEU A 90 4.70 7.21 12.11
CA LEU A 90 3.79 8.08 12.84
C LEU A 90 4.55 9.26 13.43
N GLU A 91 4.13 10.47 13.10
CA GLU A 91 4.80 11.70 13.53
C GLU A 91 3.79 12.74 14.01
N HIS A 92 4.24 13.60 14.93
CA HIS A 92 3.47 14.75 15.38
C HIS A 92 3.54 15.85 14.32
N HIS A 93 2.39 16.25 13.80
CA HIS A 93 2.25 17.32 12.84
C HIS A 93 2.24 18.69 13.54
N ARG A 94 2.64 19.75 12.84
CA ARG A 94 2.70 21.12 13.40
C ARG A 94 1.35 21.64 13.89
N SER A 95 0.25 21.08 13.37
CA SER A 95 -1.12 21.40 13.80
C SER A 95 -1.52 20.81 15.15
N GLY A 96 -0.66 20.01 15.80
CA GLY A 96 -0.99 19.34 17.07
C GLY A 96 -1.63 17.97 16.92
N THR A 97 -1.66 17.42 15.70
CA THR A 97 -2.26 16.11 15.40
C THR A 97 -1.17 15.07 15.18
N TYR A 98 -1.44 13.80 15.50
CA TYR A 98 -0.59 12.67 15.12
C TYR A 98 -0.99 12.16 13.75
N ARG A 99 -0.08 12.25 12.79
CA ARG A 99 -0.31 11.83 11.41
C ARG A 99 0.48 10.57 11.09
N GLY A 100 -0.25 9.50 10.79
CA GLY A 100 0.28 8.27 10.23
C GLY A 100 0.61 8.44 8.74
N TYR A 101 1.62 7.72 8.27
CA TYR A 101 2.02 7.73 6.87
C TYR A 101 2.34 6.32 6.39
N ILE A 102 1.66 5.87 5.34
CA ILE A 102 2.00 4.62 4.64
C ILE A 102 3.00 4.95 3.54
N ALA A 103 4.26 4.60 3.77
CA ALA A 103 5.34 4.94 2.85
C ALA A 103 5.44 3.96 1.69
N MET A 104 5.36 2.66 1.98
CA MET A 104 5.57 1.61 1.00
C MET A 104 4.65 0.42 1.31
N LEU A 105 4.00 -0.11 0.28
CA LEU A 105 3.23 -1.36 0.32
C LEU A 105 3.57 -2.16 -0.94
N ALA A 106 4.04 -3.39 -0.77
CA ALA A 106 4.34 -4.29 -1.88
C ALA A 106 3.91 -5.72 -1.54
N VAL A 107 3.42 -6.45 -2.55
CA VAL A 107 2.94 -7.84 -2.42
C VAL A 107 3.39 -8.62 -3.64
N GLU A 108 3.98 -9.79 -3.39
CA GLU A 108 4.50 -10.68 -4.43
C GLU A 108 3.42 -10.98 -5.47
N THR A 109 3.81 -10.92 -6.75
CA THR A 109 2.87 -10.84 -7.87
C THR A 109 1.94 -12.05 -7.92
N VAL A 110 2.46 -13.24 -7.63
CA VAL A 110 1.69 -14.49 -7.62
C VAL A 110 0.68 -14.59 -6.46
N CYS A 111 0.82 -13.74 -5.44
CA CYS A 111 -0.05 -13.68 -4.27
C CYS A 111 -1.06 -12.52 -4.33
N ARG A 112 -1.02 -11.70 -5.39
CA ARG A 112 -1.99 -10.60 -5.58
C ARG A 112 -3.40 -11.12 -5.80
N GLY A 113 -4.39 -10.27 -5.50
CA GLY A 113 -5.81 -10.63 -5.59
C GLY A 113 -6.31 -11.50 -4.44
N ARG A 114 -5.44 -11.94 -3.52
CA ARG A 114 -5.79 -12.77 -2.35
C ARG A 114 -5.99 -11.99 -1.04
N GLY A 115 -6.05 -10.66 -1.12
CA GLY A 115 -6.32 -9.79 0.03
C GLY A 115 -5.13 -9.44 0.93
N LEU A 116 -3.91 -9.94 0.66
CA LEU A 116 -2.72 -9.68 1.49
C LEU A 116 -2.45 -8.18 1.72
N GLY A 117 -2.50 -7.37 0.65
CA GLY A 117 -2.28 -5.93 0.76
C GLY A 117 -3.31 -5.24 1.66
N SER A 118 -4.58 -5.66 1.57
CA SER A 118 -5.64 -5.13 2.43
C SER A 118 -5.46 -5.54 3.89
N THR A 119 -5.02 -6.77 4.16
CA THR A 119 -4.75 -7.24 5.53
C THR A 119 -3.54 -6.54 6.14
N LEU A 120 -2.44 -6.38 5.38
CA LEU A 120 -1.27 -5.60 5.81
C LEU A 120 -1.64 -4.16 6.14
N ALA A 121 -2.40 -3.50 5.26
CA ALA A 121 -2.87 -2.14 5.49
C ALA A 121 -3.73 -2.02 6.75
N LYS A 122 -4.65 -2.96 7.00
CA LYS A 122 -5.45 -2.99 8.23
C LYS A 122 -4.59 -3.09 9.49
N HIS A 123 -3.64 -4.03 9.53
CA HIS A 123 -2.72 -4.15 10.66
C HIS A 123 -1.93 -2.87 10.94
N ALA A 124 -1.46 -2.19 9.89
CA ALA A 124 -0.76 -0.92 10.03
C ALA A 124 -1.68 0.22 10.51
N ILE A 125 -2.91 0.29 9.98
CA ILE A 125 -3.93 1.26 10.40
C ILE A 125 -4.26 1.07 11.88
N ASP A 126 -4.52 -0.16 12.32
CA ASP A 126 -4.80 -0.49 13.71
C ASP A 126 -3.61 -0.10 14.60
N SER A 127 -2.39 -0.46 14.20
CA SER A 127 -1.16 -0.11 14.94
C SER A 127 -0.95 1.41 15.07
N MET A 128 -1.26 2.18 14.03
CA MET A 128 -1.17 3.65 14.08
C MET A 128 -2.31 4.24 14.93
N SER A 129 -3.52 3.70 14.84
CA SER A 129 -4.69 4.14 15.61
C SER A 129 -4.52 3.92 17.12
N ASP A 130 -3.99 2.77 17.51
CA ASP A 130 -3.66 2.42 18.90
C ASP A 130 -2.62 3.37 19.49
N LYS A 131 -1.72 3.89 18.65
CA LYS A 131 -0.73 4.91 19.01
C LYS A 131 -1.24 6.35 18.94
N GLY A 132 -2.54 6.53 18.70
CA GLY A 132 -3.19 7.83 18.74
C GLY A 132 -3.12 8.63 17.44
N ALA A 133 -2.93 7.99 16.28
CA ALA A 133 -3.06 8.68 15.00
C ALA A 133 -4.47 9.30 14.84
N ASP A 134 -4.52 10.57 14.46
CA ASP A 134 -5.74 11.30 14.13
C ASP A 134 -6.13 11.10 12.67
N GLU A 135 -5.14 10.93 11.80
CA GLU A 135 -5.29 10.65 10.38
C GLU A 135 -4.12 9.80 9.86
N ILE A 136 -4.35 9.09 8.76
CA ILE A 136 -3.33 8.33 8.03
C ILE A 136 -3.35 8.80 6.59
N VAL A 137 -2.18 9.13 6.03
CA VAL A 137 -2.07 9.60 4.64
C VAL A 137 -1.10 8.77 3.82
N LEU A 138 -1.26 8.81 2.50
CA LEU A 138 -0.34 8.23 1.54
C LEU A 138 -0.47 8.91 0.17
N GLU A 139 0.51 8.69 -0.69
CA GLU A 139 0.46 9.07 -2.09
C GLU A 139 0.53 7.82 -2.99
N THR A 140 -0.25 7.81 -4.07
CA THR A 140 -0.22 6.74 -5.07
C THR A 140 -0.35 7.31 -6.48
N GLU A 141 0.27 6.67 -7.48
CA GLU A 141 0.14 7.08 -8.88
C GLU A 141 -1.33 7.08 -9.31
N THR A 142 -1.73 8.11 -10.07
CA THR A 142 -3.11 8.24 -10.60
C THR A 142 -3.54 7.05 -11.47
N ASN A 143 -2.58 6.35 -12.10
CA ASN A 143 -2.82 5.16 -12.92
C ASN A 143 -2.81 3.84 -12.11
N ASN A 144 -2.48 3.87 -10.81
CA ASN A 144 -2.39 2.68 -9.96
C ASN A 144 -3.77 2.27 -9.44
N THR A 145 -4.60 1.78 -10.37
CA THR A 145 -6.00 1.38 -10.10
C THR A 145 -6.12 0.32 -9.01
N ALA A 146 -5.11 -0.53 -8.82
CA ALA A 146 -5.09 -1.54 -7.77
C ALA A 146 -4.99 -0.91 -6.38
N SER A 147 -4.04 0.01 -6.18
CA SER A 147 -3.87 0.76 -4.93
C SER A 147 -5.08 1.64 -4.64
N LEU A 148 -5.59 2.36 -5.65
CA LEU A 148 -6.76 3.22 -5.48
C LEU A 148 -7.98 2.44 -4.98
N LYS A 149 -8.30 1.30 -5.62
CA LYS A 149 -9.40 0.43 -5.18
C LYS A 149 -9.17 -0.19 -3.80
N LEU A 150 -7.91 -0.50 -3.46
CA LEU A 150 -7.57 -1.04 -2.15
C LEU A 150 -7.85 -0.01 -1.06
N TYR A 151 -7.34 1.21 -1.20
CA TYR A 151 -7.47 2.24 -0.17
C TYR A 151 -8.87 2.84 -0.10
N GLU A 152 -9.57 2.98 -1.23
CA GLU A 152 -10.99 3.35 -1.27
C GLU A 152 -11.85 2.37 -0.43
N LYS A 153 -11.62 1.05 -0.58
CA LYS A 153 -12.31 0.02 0.23
C LYS A 153 -11.96 0.07 1.72
N LEU A 154 -10.82 0.64 2.08
CA LEU A 154 -10.40 0.86 3.46
C LEU A 154 -10.89 2.20 4.02
N GLY A 155 -11.65 2.98 3.23
CA GLY A 155 -12.24 4.24 3.66
C GLY A 155 -11.35 5.47 3.46
N PHE A 156 -10.25 5.35 2.71
CA PHE A 156 -9.44 6.51 2.34
C PHE A 156 -10.18 7.38 1.33
N LEU A 157 -10.04 8.69 1.50
CA LEU A 157 -10.56 9.72 0.61
C LEU A 157 -9.41 10.37 -0.15
N CYS A 158 -9.59 10.69 -1.43
CA CYS A 158 -8.63 11.53 -2.15
C CYS A 158 -8.80 12.96 -1.67
N THR A 159 -7.71 13.55 -1.20
CA THR A 159 -7.69 14.92 -0.65
C THR A 159 -7.00 15.90 -1.59
N LYS A 160 -6.08 15.42 -2.44
CA LYS A 160 -5.33 16.28 -3.37
C LYS A 160 -4.82 15.49 -4.56
N GLN A 161 -4.77 16.13 -5.73
CA GLN A 161 -3.99 15.66 -6.87
C GLN A 161 -2.67 16.43 -6.94
N LEU A 162 -1.56 15.72 -7.09
CA LEU A 162 -0.20 16.26 -7.12
C LEU A 162 0.36 16.11 -8.53
N HIS A 163 0.67 17.24 -9.18
CA HIS A 163 1.19 17.25 -10.53
C HIS A 163 2.67 16.84 -10.57
N ARG A 164 3.04 15.91 -11.48
CA ARG A 164 4.42 15.43 -11.68
C ARG A 164 5.15 15.09 -10.37
N TYR A 165 4.46 14.36 -9.50
CA TYR A 165 4.93 14.05 -8.15
C TYR A 165 6.05 13.00 -8.14
N TYR A 166 5.93 11.98 -9.00
CA TYR A 166 6.92 10.91 -9.13
C TYR A 166 8.04 11.28 -10.10
N LEU A 167 9.22 10.65 -9.97
CA LEU A 167 10.38 10.91 -10.81
C LEU A 167 10.14 10.61 -12.29
N ASN A 168 9.23 9.69 -12.60
CA ASN A 168 8.79 9.38 -13.96
C ASN A 168 7.88 10.48 -14.57
N GLY A 169 7.54 11.52 -13.82
CA GLY A 169 6.65 12.61 -14.23
C GLY A 169 5.16 12.30 -14.04
N ASN A 170 4.80 11.13 -13.50
CA ASN A 170 3.40 10.78 -13.27
C ASN A 170 2.81 11.61 -12.12
N ASN A 171 1.52 11.92 -12.26
CA ASN A 171 0.74 12.56 -11.21
C ASN A 171 0.44 11.56 -10.10
N ALA A 172 0.29 12.06 -8.88
CA ALA A 172 -0.14 11.27 -7.73
C ALA A 172 -1.49 11.77 -7.19
N PHE A 173 -2.25 10.87 -6.57
CA PHE A 173 -3.30 11.23 -5.64
C PHE A 173 -2.79 11.09 -4.22
N ARG A 174 -3.05 12.11 -3.39
CA ARG A 174 -2.90 12.04 -1.95
C ARG A 174 -4.20 11.54 -1.35
N LEU A 175 -4.13 10.42 -0.64
CA LEU A 175 -5.26 9.83 0.04
C LEU A 175 -5.13 10.03 1.56
N ALA A 176 -6.25 10.20 2.25
CA ALA A 176 -6.31 10.34 3.70
C ALA A 176 -7.44 9.51 4.31
N LEU A 177 -7.16 8.87 5.44
CA LEU A 177 -8.13 8.23 6.31
C LEU A 177 -8.16 9.00 7.63
N TYR A 178 -9.30 9.58 7.98
CA TYR A 178 -9.48 10.31 9.25
C TYR A 178 -9.98 9.34 10.32
N LEU A 179 -9.24 9.23 11.43
CA LEU A 179 -9.53 8.33 12.55
C LEU A 179 -10.25 9.05 13.70
N SER A 180 -10.11 10.38 13.79
CA SER A 180 -10.78 11.20 14.79
C SER A 180 -12.32 11.06 14.75
N ASP A 181 -12.93 10.93 13.57
CA ASP A 181 -14.36 10.67 13.40
C ASP A 181 -14.83 9.31 13.97
N LEU A 182 -13.93 8.34 14.16
CA LEU A 182 -14.25 7.06 14.81
C LEU A 182 -14.26 7.19 16.34
N ARG A 183 -13.44 8.08 16.91
CA ARG A 183 -13.42 8.37 18.35
C ARG A 183 -14.63 9.21 18.78
N THR A 184 -15.01 10.21 17.99
CA THR A 184 -16.17 11.08 18.30
C THR A 184 -17.53 10.35 18.22
N ARG A 185 -17.59 9.17 17.59
CA ARG A 185 -18.79 8.31 17.61
C ARG A 185 -18.91 7.47 18.88
N ALA A 186 -17.81 7.24 19.59
CA ALA A 186 -17.78 6.45 20.82
C ALA A 186 -18.02 7.31 22.07
N ASP A 187 -17.67 8.59 22.02
CA ASP A 187 -17.83 9.52 23.15
C ASP A 187 -19.05 10.43 22.96
N GLN A 188 -20.05 10.17 23.79
CA GLN A 188 -21.29 10.92 23.95
C GLN A 188 -20.99 12.39 24.28
N ASP A 189 -21.51 13.36 23.50
CA ASP A 189 -21.88 14.73 23.95
C ASP A 189 -22.36 15.66 22.81
N GLY A 190 -23.53 15.37 22.25
CA GLY A 190 -24.61 16.35 21.97
C GLY A 190 -24.36 17.69 21.25
N ARG A 191 -23.33 17.88 20.42
CA ARG A 191 -23.20 19.09 19.56
C ARG A 191 -23.47 18.77 18.08
N PRO A 192 -24.22 19.60 17.34
CA PRO A 192 -24.43 19.39 15.91
C PRO A 192 -23.14 19.75 15.15
N MET A 193 -22.56 18.76 14.47
CA MET A 193 -21.44 18.95 13.56
C MET A 193 -21.97 19.13 12.13
N VAL A 194 -21.33 20.04 11.38
CA VAL A 194 -21.57 20.23 9.94
C VAL A 194 -21.45 18.86 9.25
N PRO A 195 -22.42 18.46 8.40
CA PRO A 195 -22.45 17.11 7.85
C PRO A 195 -21.21 16.83 7.01
N ALA A 196 -20.66 15.62 7.15
CA ALA A 196 -19.67 15.07 6.24
C ALA A 196 -20.20 15.18 4.78
N PRO A 197 -19.35 15.56 3.81
CA PRO A 197 -19.76 15.59 2.42
C PRO A 197 -20.26 14.20 2.00
N SER A 198 -21.47 14.16 1.43
CA SER A 198 -22.17 12.93 1.06
C SER A 198 -21.33 12.05 0.13
N ILE A 199 -21.15 10.80 0.54
CA ILE A 199 -20.49 9.73 -0.21
C ILE A 199 -21.38 9.35 -1.41
N SER A 200 -21.36 10.15 -2.48
CA SER A 200 -21.95 9.75 -3.77
C SER A 200 -21.54 10.71 -4.87
N ARG A 201 -20.25 10.79 -5.19
CA ARG A 201 -19.82 11.22 -6.53
C ARG A 201 -18.66 10.33 -7.00
N PRO A 202 -18.79 9.68 -8.17
CA PRO A 202 -17.66 9.09 -8.85
C PRO A 202 -16.56 10.14 -9.06
N TRP A 203 -15.33 9.68 -9.07
CA TRP A 203 -14.14 10.43 -9.45
C TRP A 203 -14.33 11.04 -10.86
N ASP A 204 -14.77 12.29 -10.96
CA ASP A 204 -14.91 13.01 -12.22
C ASP A 204 -13.96 14.23 -12.23
N GLU A 205 -13.28 14.42 -13.36
CA GLU A 205 -12.03 15.15 -13.60
C GLU A 205 -12.12 16.69 -13.50
N SER A 206 -13.09 17.25 -12.77
CA SER A 206 -13.42 18.69 -12.88
C SER A 206 -13.37 19.50 -11.59
N GLN A 207 -12.72 19.04 -10.52
CA GLN A 207 -12.64 19.84 -9.29
C GLN A 207 -11.31 20.61 -9.19
N GLU A 208 -11.33 21.85 -9.69
CA GLU A 208 -10.44 22.91 -9.20
C GLU A 208 -10.78 23.14 -7.72
N TYR A 209 -9.81 22.91 -6.83
CA TYR A 209 -9.92 23.23 -5.42
C TYR A 209 -9.15 24.54 -5.16
N ASP A 210 -9.85 25.56 -4.68
CA ASP A 210 -9.29 26.86 -4.30
C ASP A 210 -8.20 26.72 -3.22
N ASP A 211 -7.00 27.21 -3.53
CA ASP A 211 -5.80 27.20 -2.67
C ASP A 211 -5.89 28.20 -1.47
N GLU A 212 -7.02 28.88 -1.25
CA GLU A 212 -7.10 29.99 -0.29
C GLU A 212 -7.37 29.60 1.18
N LEU A 213 -7.64 28.34 1.52
CA LEU A 213 -8.12 28.00 2.87
C LEU A 213 -7.05 27.56 3.90
N TYR A 214 -5.76 27.52 3.56
CA TYR A 214 -4.71 27.01 4.46
C TYR A 214 -3.41 27.83 4.44
N GLY A 215 -3.53 29.16 4.58
CA GLY A 215 -2.43 30.04 4.97
C GLY A 215 -2.09 29.94 6.45
#